data_AF-B9NXP0-F1
#
_entry.id   AF-B9NXP0-F1
#
_cell.length_a   1.000
_cell.length_b   1.000
_cell.length_c   1.000
_cell.angle_alpha   90.00
_cell.angle_beta   90.00
_cell.angle_gamma   90.00
#
_symmetry.space_group_name_H-M   'P 1'
#
loop_
_entity.id
_entity.type
_entity.pdbx_description
1 polymer ?
#
loop_
_entity_poly.entity_id
_entity_poly.type
_entity_poly.pdbx_seq_one_letter_code
_entity_poly.pdbx_strand_id
1 'polypeptide(L)'
;MIESANSDPSNALPATPKQLAYARKLAEQQNVILPWEIQQDRRALSQWIDTQRTAPRVRDTRPSSKQVAFAERIARIKRSAVPDECFRDRTLMSRWIDSNKPR
;
A
#
# COMPACT_ATOMS: atom_id res chain seq x y z
N MET A 1 -25.78 -45.10 2.34
CA MET A 1 -25.20 -44.79 1.02
C MET A 1 -24.74 -43.35 1.07
N ILE A 2 -23.44 -43.17 0.84
CA ILE A 2 -22.65 -41.95 1.00
C ILE A 2 -22.65 -41.24 -0.36
N GLU A 3 -22.68 -39.90 -0.38
CA GLU A 3 -22.05 -39.14 -1.48
C GLU A 3 -21.59 -37.78 -0.95
N SER A 4 -20.42 -37.77 -0.32
CA SER A 4 -19.66 -36.56 -0.04
C SER A 4 -19.07 -36.07 -1.36
N ALA A 5 -19.51 -34.91 -1.84
CA ALA A 5 -18.97 -34.26 -3.04
C ALA A 5 -17.53 -33.80 -2.78
N ASN A 6 -16.59 -34.71 -2.98
CA ASN A 6 -15.16 -34.48 -2.95
C ASN A 6 -14.80 -33.63 -4.17
N SER A 7 -14.57 -32.34 -3.98
CA SER A 7 -14.05 -31.47 -5.03
C SER A 7 -12.60 -31.87 -5.28
N ASP A 8 -12.37 -32.62 -6.35
CA ASP A 8 -11.06 -33.09 -6.79
C ASP A 8 -10.08 -31.91 -6.95
N PRO A 9 -9.00 -31.80 -6.13
CA PRO A 9 -7.97 -30.77 -6.31
C PRO A 9 -7.04 -31.05 -7.51
N SER A 10 -7.34 -32.10 -8.27
CA SER A 10 -6.46 -32.75 -9.25
C SER A 10 -6.37 -32.05 -10.61
N ASN A 11 -7.06 -30.93 -10.82
CA ASN A 11 -6.95 -30.10 -12.04
C ASN A 11 -6.46 -28.67 -11.79
N ALA A 12 -6.11 -28.33 -10.55
CA ALA A 12 -5.48 -27.06 -10.23
C ALA A 12 -3.98 -27.14 -10.57
N LEU A 13 -3.58 -26.44 -11.63
CA LEU A 13 -2.15 -26.26 -11.91
C LEU A 13 -1.48 -25.64 -10.68
N PRO A 14 -0.33 -26.16 -10.23
CA PRO A 14 0.35 -25.61 -9.07
C PRO A 14 0.72 -24.15 -9.31
N ALA A 15 0.56 -23.32 -8.27
CA ALA A 15 1.00 -21.94 -8.30
C ALA A 15 2.49 -21.85 -8.67
N THR A 16 2.81 -21.02 -9.66
CA THR A 16 4.20 -20.91 -10.09
C THR A 16 5.03 -20.17 -9.04
N PRO A 17 6.32 -20.51 -8.84
CA PRO A 17 7.18 -19.82 -7.89
C PRO A 17 7.24 -18.30 -8.11
N LYS A 18 7.16 -17.85 -9.38
CA LYS A 18 7.10 -16.44 -9.75
C LYS A 18 5.85 -15.75 -9.24
N GLN A 19 4.68 -16.40 -9.36
CA GLN A 19 3.43 -15.84 -8.85
C GLN A 19 3.42 -15.77 -7.33
N LEU A 20 3.94 -16.79 -6.64
CA LEU A 20 4.06 -16.79 -5.17
C LEU A 20 4.97 -15.68 -4.67
N ALA A 21 6.15 -15.51 -5.27
CA ALA A 21 7.07 -14.43 -4.92
C ALA A 21 6.44 -13.04 -5.14
N TYR A 22 5.71 -12.88 -6.25
CA TYR A 22 5.02 -11.63 -6.54
C TYR A 22 3.86 -11.35 -5.57
N ALA A 23 3.01 -12.35 -5.31
CA ALA A 23 1.90 -12.26 -4.37
C ALA A 23 2.38 -11.95 -2.95
N ARG A 24 3.47 -12.57 -2.50
CA ARG A 24 4.08 -12.29 -1.20
C ARG A 24 4.58 -10.85 -1.08
N LYS A 25 5.29 -10.35 -2.10
CA LYS A 25 5.72 -8.94 -2.12
C LYS A 25 4.52 -7.99 -2.11
N LEU A 26 3.44 -8.34 -2.80
CA LEU A 26 2.21 -7.54 -2.81
C LEU A 26 1.51 -7.54 -1.46
N ALA A 27 1.45 -8.70 -0.80
CA ALA A 27 0.93 -8.89 0.55
C ALA A 27 1.69 -8.03 1.58
N GLU A 28 3.03 -8.09 1.55
CA GLU A 28 3.91 -7.28 2.42
C GLU A 28 3.69 -5.78 2.20
N GLN A 29 3.58 -5.34 0.94
CA GLN A 29 3.35 -3.93 0.62
C GLN A 29 2.00 -3.38 1.07
N GLN A 30 0.99 -4.23 1.17
CA GLN A 30 -0.37 -3.86 1.57
C GLN A 30 -0.69 -4.25 3.01
N ASN A 31 0.26 -4.87 3.71
CA ASN A 31 0.10 -5.42 5.05
C ASN A 31 -1.13 -6.36 5.15
N VAL A 32 -1.33 -7.18 4.11
CA VAL A 32 -2.40 -8.19 4.06
C VAL A 32 -1.79 -9.58 4.16
N ILE A 33 -2.50 -10.51 4.80
CA ILE A 33 -2.06 -11.89 4.89
C ILE A 33 -2.42 -12.59 3.58
N LEU A 34 -1.46 -13.32 2.99
CA LEU A 34 -1.70 -14.19 1.83
C LEU A 34 -2.31 -15.51 2.33
N PRO A 35 -3.59 -15.82 2.05
CA PRO A 35 -4.22 -17.06 2.51
C PRO A 35 -3.52 -18.31 1.94
N TRP A 36 -3.49 -19.39 2.72
CA TRP A 36 -2.77 -20.62 2.34
C TRP A 36 -3.44 -21.34 1.16
N GLU A 37 -4.77 -21.34 1.13
CA GLU A 37 -5.60 -21.96 0.10
C GLU A 37 -5.32 -21.35 -1.28
N ILE A 38 -5.15 -20.03 -1.32
CA ILE A 38 -4.85 -19.28 -2.55
C ILE A 38 -3.43 -19.57 -3.05
N GLN A 39 -2.51 -20.01 -2.18
CA GLN A 39 -1.14 -20.36 -2.58
C GLN A 39 -1.07 -21.70 -3.32
N GLN A 40 -2.09 -22.56 -3.24
CA GLN A 40 -2.08 -23.89 -3.85
C GLN A 40 -2.57 -23.85 -5.31
N ASP A 41 -3.51 -22.98 -5.63
CA ASP A 41 -4.14 -22.88 -6.96
C ASP A 41 -3.60 -21.67 -7.75
N ARG A 42 -3.00 -21.95 -8.92
CA ARG A 42 -2.51 -20.92 -9.84
C ARG A 42 -3.57 -19.90 -10.28
N ARG A 43 -4.81 -20.33 -10.54
CA ARG A 43 -5.91 -19.45 -10.97
C ARG A 43 -6.38 -18.57 -9.82
N ALA A 44 -6.58 -19.16 -8.64
CA ALA A 44 -6.95 -18.42 -7.43
C ALA A 44 -5.89 -17.37 -7.08
N LEU A 45 -4.60 -17.74 -7.15
CA LEU A 45 -3.49 -16.82 -6.90
C LEU A 45 -3.47 -15.66 -7.89
N SER A 46 -3.72 -15.92 -9.18
CA SER A 46 -3.78 -14.87 -10.20
C SER A 46 -4.94 -13.90 -9.93
N GLN A 47 -6.14 -14.40 -9.64
CA GLN A 47 -7.31 -13.57 -9.36
C GLN A 47 -7.11 -12.72 -8.10
N TRP A 48 -6.49 -13.29 -7.07
CA TRP A 48 -6.12 -12.55 -5.87
C TRP A 48 -5.11 -11.44 -6.18
N ILE A 49 -4.06 -11.74 -6.96
CA ILE A 49 -3.08 -10.73 -7.41
C ILE A 49 -3.78 -9.58 -8.13
N ASP A 50 -4.66 -9.87 -9.09
CA ASP A 50 -5.36 -8.84 -9.88
C ASP A 50 -6.26 -7.97 -9.00
N THR A 51 -6.97 -8.59 -8.04
CA THR A 51 -7.78 -7.89 -7.05
C THR A 51 -6.91 -6.96 -6.20
N GLN A 52 -5.82 -7.47 -5.63
CA GLN A 52 -4.90 -6.69 -4.80
C GLN A 52 -4.20 -5.58 -5.59
N ARG A 53 -3.93 -5.75 -6.89
CA ARG A 53 -3.37 -4.68 -7.73
C ARG A 53 -4.30 -3.47 -7.84
N THR A 54 -5.61 -3.69 -7.85
CA THR A 54 -6.62 -2.62 -7.91
C THR A 54 -7.00 -2.08 -6.53
N ALA A 55 -6.72 -2.82 -5.46
CA ALA A 55 -7.04 -2.39 -4.11
C ALA A 55 -6.32 -1.07 -3.74
N PRO A 56 -7.03 -0.13 -3.09
CA PRO A 56 -6.44 1.12 -2.64
C PRO A 56 -5.31 0.81 -1.66
N ARG A 57 -4.09 1.24 -2.00
CA ARG A 57 -2.95 1.11 -1.11
C ARG A 57 -3.09 2.12 0.00
N VAL A 58 -3.01 1.69 1.25
CA VAL A 58 -2.81 2.57 2.39
C VAL A 58 -1.43 3.19 2.22
N ARG A 59 -1.39 4.36 1.59
CA ARG A 59 -0.18 5.17 1.48
C ARG A 59 -0.15 6.06 2.71
N ASP A 60 0.99 6.12 3.38
CA ASP A 60 1.18 7.13 4.42
C ASP A 60 1.01 8.51 3.76
N THR A 61 -0.05 9.22 4.16
CA THR A 61 -0.37 10.54 3.63
C THR A 61 0.48 11.61 4.29
N ARG A 62 1.21 11.30 5.37
CA ARG A 62 1.99 12.27 6.12
C ARG A 62 3.13 12.86 5.28
N PRO A 63 3.47 14.15 5.48
CA PRO A 63 4.63 14.75 4.86
C PRO A 63 5.92 14.01 5.24
N SER A 64 6.88 13.99 4.32
CA SER A 64 8.20 13.44 4.65
C SER A 64 8.94 14.32 5.66
N SER A 65 9.86 13.74 6.43
CA SER A 65 10.68 14.48 7.40
C SER A 65 11.41 15.68 6.76
N LYS A 66 11.81 15.55 5.48
CA LYS A 66 12.43 16.64 4.73
C LYS A 66 11.45 17.78 4.45
N GLN A 67 10.19 17.47 4.12
CA GLN A 67 9.15 18.49 3.95
C GLN A 67 8.87 19.20 5.28
N VAL A 68 8.75 18.45 6.37
CA VAL A 68 8.55 19.02 7.72
C VAL A 68 9.68 19.97 8.09
N ALA A 69 10.94 19.53 8.00
CA ALA A 69 12.10 20.37 8.34
C ALA A 69 12.20 21.63 7.47
N PHE A 70 11.83 21.54 6.19
CA PHE A 70 11.81 22.70 5.30
C PHE A 70 10.68 23.67 5.67
N ALA A 71 9.49 23.15 5.99
CA ALA A 71 8.37 23.97 6.43
C ALA A 71 8.66 24.68 7.77
N GLU A 72 9.25 23.98 8.74
CA GLU A 72 9.68 24.54 10.02
C GLU A 72 10.71 25.66 9.84
N ARG A 73 11.67 25.50 8.91
CA ARG A 73 12.62 26.57 8.58
C ARG A 73 11.92 27.81 8.04
N ILE A 74 10.97 27.64 7.13
CA ILE A 74 10.17 28.75 6.58
C ILE A 74 9.36 29.42 7.69
N ALA A 75 8.66 28.64 8.51
CA ALA A 75 7.88 29.08 9.66
C ALA A 75 8.72 29.96 10.61
N ARG A 76 9.94 29.51 10.94
CA ARG A 76 10.89 30.25 11.78
C ARG A 76 11.29 31.60 11.16
N ILE A 77 11.63 31.62 9.86
CA ILE A 77 12.02 32.85 9.16
C ILE A 77 10.86 33.85 9.11
N LYS A 78 9.65 33.37 8.84
CA LYS A 78 8.45 34.20 8.72
C LYS A 78 7.76 34.50 10.06
N ARG A 79 8.29 34.00 11.18
CA ARG A 79 7.69 34.09 12.53
C ARG A 79 6.21 33.66 12.53
N SER A 80 5.92 32.58 11.81
CA SER A 80 4.59 31.97 11.68
C SER A 80 4.65 30.50 12.06
N ALA A 81 3.52 29.88 12.36
CA ALA A 81 3.44 28.43 12.61
C ALA A 81 3.00 27.68 11.35
N VAL A 82 3.44 26.42 11.22
CA VAL A 82 2.89 25.50 10.23
C VAL A 82 1.55 24.98 10.76
N PRO A 83 0.44 25.04 10.00
CA PRO A 83 -0.85 24.51 10.44
C PRO A 83 -0.81 23.00 10.70
N ASP A 84 -1.57 22.51 11.69
CA ASP A 84 -1.59 21.11 12.09
C ASP A 84 -2.05 20.18 10.96
N GLU A 85 -2.96 20.62 10.09
CA GLU A 85 -3.42 19.85 8.94
C GLU A 85 -2.29 19.52 7.95
N CYS A 86 -1.26 20.37 7.86
CA CYS A 86 -0.11 20.12 7.00
C CYS A 86 0.68 18.89 7.47
N PHE A 87 0.72 18.60 8.77
CA PHE A 87 1.40 17.43 9.32
C PHE A 87 0.66 16.11 9.08
N ARG A 88 -0.60 16.16 8.64
CA ARG A 88 -1.42 14.98 8.32
C ARG A 88 -1.43 14.65 6.83
N ASP A 89 -1.12 15.63 5.98
CA ASP A 89 -1.15 15.50 4.53
C ASP A 89 0.07 16.17 3.85
N ARG A 90 0.87 15.34 3.18
CA ARG A 90 2.03 15.70 2.36
C ARG A 90 1.71 16.75 1.29
N THR A 91 0.53 16.68 0.69
CA THR A 91 0.10 17.61 -0.36
C THR A 91 -0.24 18.97 0.22
N LEU A 92 -0.90 19.02 1.39
CA LEU A 92 -1.13 20.26 2.13
C LEU A 92 0.19 20.88 2.57
N MET A 93 1.11 20.08 3.12
CA MET A 93 2.45 20.53 3.46
C MET A 93 3.19 21.13 2.25
N SER A 94 3.14 20.47 1.09
CA SER A 94 3.77 20.99 -0.14
C SER A 94 3.17 22.33 -0.55
N ARG A 95 1.84 22.45 -0.58
CA ARG A 95 1.15 23.70 -0.93
C ARG A 95 1.49 24.83 0.03
N TRP A 96 1.57 24.54 1.33
CA TRP A 96 1.96 25.52 2.33
C TRP A 96 3.41 25.97 2.14
N ILE A 97 4.33 25.03 1.90
CA ILE A 97 5.73 25.31 1.60
C ILE A 97 5.87 26.22 0.36
N ASP A 98 5.20 25.86 -0.74
CA ASP A 98 5.31 26.60 -1.99
C ASP A 98 4.74 28.03 -1.87
N SER A 99 3.68 28.21 -1.08
CA SER A 99 3.09 29.52 -0.79
C SER A 99 3.94 30.40 0.13
N ASN A 100 4.80 29.78 0.95
CA ASN A 100 5.62 30.49 1.95
C ASN A 100 7.11 30.51 1.63
N LYS A 101 7.51 29.98 0.47
CA LYS A 101 8.90 29.91 0.04
C LYS A 101 9.52 31.32 0.03
N PRO A 102 10.68 31.53 0.69
CA PRO A 102 11.36 32.81 0.63
C PRO A 102 11.74 33.10 -0.83
N ARG A 103 11.42 34.32 -1.27
CA ARG A 103 11.86 34.86 -2.57
C ARG A 103 13.34 35.20 -2.52
#